data_AF-A0A397CJS6-F1
#
_entry.id   AF-A0A397CJS6-F1
#
_cell.length_a   1.000
_cell.length_b   1.000
_cell.length_c   1.000
_cell.angle_alpha   90.00
_cell.angle_beta   90.00
_cell.angle_gamma   90.00
#
_symmetry.space_group_name_H-M   'P 1'
#
loop_
_entity.id
_entity.type
_entity.pdbx_description
1 polymer ?
#
loop_
_entity_poly.entity_id
_entity_poly.type
_entity_poly.pdbx_seq_one_letter_code
_entity_poly.pdbx_strand_id
1 'polypeptide(L)'
;SLFNILIYGDATSQWALSRPILSLSLCSPDALTAYQHSIAASQGTDQHKAQVDDAFTRLYQEILPSLEASNRDRFTQKLGQFRNTLRSFLTIS
;
A
#
# COMPACT_ATOMS: atom_id res chain seq x y z
N SER A 1 -8.83 6.29 4.84
CA SER A 1 -7.34 6.31 4.87
C SER A 1 -6.83 6.74 3.49
N LEU A 2 -5.60 7.25 3.36
CA LEU A 2 -5.00 7.56 2.04
C LEU A 2 -4.90 6.31 1.16
N PHE A 3 -4.72 5.15 1.76
CA PHE A 3 -4.70 3.88 1.06
C PHE A 3 -6.07 3.48 0.47
N ASN A 4 -7.20 3.84 1.07
CA ASN A 4 -8.50 3.66 0.41
C ASN A 4 -8.58 4.53 -0.86
N ILE A 5 -8.11 5.77 -0.80
CA ILE A 5 -8.06 6.65 -1.97
C ILE A 5 -7.10 6.07 -3.03
N LEU A 6 -5.98 5.48 -2.62
CA LEU A 6 -5.06 4.77 -3.52
C LEU A 6 -5.73 3.57 -4.22
N ILE A 7 -6.43 2.73 -3.46
CA ILE A 7 -7.02 1.49 -3.97
C ILE A 7 -8.24 1.80 -4.84
N TYR A 8 -9.11 2.73 -4.43
CA TYR A 8 -10.40 3.00 -5.07
C TYR A 8 -10.43 4.26 -5.94
N GLY A 9 -9.48 5.17 -5.81
CA GLY A 9 -9.38 6.42 -6.57
C GLY A 9 -8.75 6.27 -7.96
N ASP A 10 -8.62 7.40 -8.67
CA ASP A 10 -8.07 7.46 -10.03
C ASP A 10 -6.53 7.31 -10.06
N ALA A 11 -5.95 7.10 -11.24
CA ALA A 11 -4.50 7.01 -11.37
C ALA A 11 -3.79 8.33 -11.01
N THR A 12 -4.44 9.48 -11.19
CA THR A 12 -3.93 10.81 -10.83
C THR A 12 -3.65 10.92 -9.32
N SER A 13 -4.54 10.35 -8.52
CA SER A 13 -4.41 10.30 -7.06
C SER A 13 -3.23 9.44 -6.61
N GLN A 14 -2.87 8.38 -7.35
CA GLN A 14 -1.75 7.51 -6.98
C GLN A 14 -0.40 8.25 -6.92
N TRP A 15 -0.15 9.13 -7.89
CA TRP A 15 1.09 9.90 -7.96
C TRP A 15 1.13 10.98 -6.89
N ALA A 16 -0.01 11.64 -6.65
CA ALA A 16 -0.15 12.64 -5.61
C ALA A 16 -0.05 12.05 -4.19
N LEU A 17 -0.50 10.80 -4.00
CA LEU A 17 -0.56 10.14 -2.69
C LEU A 17 0.70 9.36 -2.31
N SER A 18 1.57 9.03 -3.27
CA SER A 18 2.83 8.31 -3.01
C SER A 18 3.66 8.94 -1.90
N ARG A 19 3.95 10.25 -2.01
CA ARG A 19 4.78 10.99 -1.06
C ARG A 19 4.15 11.09 0.34
N PRO A 20 2.86 11.46 0.49
CA PRO A 20 2.16 11.40 1.77
C PRO A 20 2.16 10.01 2.41
N ILE A 21 1.94 8.95 1.61
CA ILE A 21 1.88 7.58 2.12
C ILE A 21 3.26 7.12 2.62
N LEU A 22 4.34 7.39 1.87
CA LEU A 22 5.69 7.09 2.34
C LEU A 22 6.00 7.86 3.63
N SER A 23 5.70 9.15 3.68
CA SER A 23 5.93 9.97 4.88
C SER A 23 5.18 9.42 6.09
N LEU A 24 3.92 9.02 5.92
CA LEU A 24 3.13 8.42 6.99
C LEU A 24 3.64 7.05 7.43
N SER A 25 4.12 6.22 6.49
CA SER A 25 4.73 4.93 6.84
C SER A 25 6.00 5.08 7.69
N LEU A 26 6.74 6.17 7.49
CA LEU A 26 7.95 6.49 8.26
C LEU A 26 7.61 7.12 9.62
N CYS A 27 6.60 7.99 9.67
CA CYS A 27 6.20 8.66 10.90
C CYS A 27 5.33 7.80 11.82
N SER A 28 4.58 6.84 11.28
CA SER A 28 3.66 6.00 12.04
C SER A 28 3.56 4.60 11.39
N PRO A 29 4.58 3.75 11.60
CA PRO A 29 4.52 2.36 11.15
C PRO A 29 3.33 1.61 11.75
N ASP A 30 2.93 1.93 12.99
CA ASP A 30 1.78 1.30 13.65
C ASP A 30 0.45 1.57 12.93
N ALA A 31 0.25 2.78 12.40
CA ALA A 31 -0.96 3.12 11.65
C ALA A 31 -1.05 2.33 10.33
N LEU A 32 0.09 2.03 9.72
CA LEU A 32 0.18 1.21 8.53
C LEU A 32 -0.12 -0.25 8.85
N THR A 33 0.46 -0.80 9.92
CA THR A 33 0.19 -2.17 10.38
C THR A 33 -1.29 -2.35 10.72
N ALA A 34 -1.90 -1.38 11.41
CA ALA A 34 -3.33 -1.39 11.70
C ALA A 34 -4.18 -1.39 10.41
N TYR A 35 -3.75 -0.65 9.39
CA TYR A 35 -4.43 -0.64 8.09
C TYR A 35 -4.30 -1.97 7.34
N GLN A 36 -3.11 -2.57 7.31
CA GLN A 36 -2.90 -3.91 6.76
C GLN A 36 -3.81 -4.93 7.45
N HIS A 37 -3.83 -4.94 8.79
CA HIS A 37 -4.71 -5.81 9.58
C HIS A 37 -6.18 -5.57 9.24
N SER A 38 -6.62 -4.33 9.06
CA SER A 38 -7.99 -4.01 8.69
C SER A 38 -8.37 -4.56 7.31
N ILE A 39 -7.50 -4.46 6.30
CA ILE A 39 -7.77 -5.04 4.98
C ILE A 39 -7.76 -6.57 5.04
N ALA A 40 -6.77 -7.16 5.73
CA ALA A 40 -6.70 -8.62 5.87
C ALA A 40 -7.95 -9.15 6.59
N ALA A 41 -8.38 -8.50 7.68
CA ALA A 41 -9.60 -8.89 8.40
C ALA A 41 -10.88 -8.78 7.55
N SER A 42 -10.91 -7.91 6.53
CA SER A 42 -12.05 -7.78 5.62
C SER A 42 -12.08 -8.84 4.52
N GLN A 43 -11.08 -9.72 4.43
CA GLN A 43 -11.04 -10.79 3.43
C GLN A 43 -11.78 -12.03 3.89
N GLY A 44 -12.55 -12.65 2.98
CA GLY A 44 -13.37 -13.84 3.27
C GLY A 44 -12.61 -15.17 3.31
N THR A 45 -11.36 -15.23 2.86
CA THR A 45 -10.55 -16.47 2.80
C THR A 45 -9.13 -16.25 3.32
N ASP A 46 -8.53 -17.26 3.94
CA ASP A 46 -7.14 -17.20 4.41
C ASP A 46 -6.15 -16.98 3.25
N GLN A 47 -6.50 -17.44 2.04
CA GLN A 47 -5.74 -17.16 0.83
C GLN A 47 -5.69 -15.66 0.52
N HIS A 48 -6.84 -14.97 0.52
CA HIS A 48 -6.87 -13.54 0.26
C HIS A 48 -6.15 -12.75 1.36
N LYS A 49 -6.23 -13.21 2.62
CA LYS A 49 -5.47 -12.61 3.74
C LYS A 49 -3.96 -12.70 3.49
N ALA A 50 -3.47 -13.88 3.12
CA ALA A 50 -2.06 -14.07 2.78
C ALA A 50 -1.63 -13.22 1.57
N GLN A 51 -2.50 -13.02 0.58
CA GLN A 51 -2.22 -12.14 -0.56
C GLN A 51 -2.11 -10.65 -0.17
N VAL A 52 -2.90 -10.20 0.81
CA VAL A 52 -2.75 -8.85 1.39
C VAL A 52 -1.38 -8.72 2.05
N ASP A 53 -1.01 -9.67 2.90
CA ASP A 53 0.27 -9.64 3.61
C ASP A 53 1.49 -9.66 2.67
N ASP A 54 1.43 -10.49 1.62
CA ASP A 54 2.46 -10.54 0.57
C ASP A 54 2.55 -9.20 -0.19
N ALA A 55 1.41 -8.57 -0.50
CA ALA A 55 1.39 -7.28 -1.18
C ALA A 55 2.07 -6.18 -0.33
N PHE A 56 1.79 -6.12 0.97
CA PHE A 56 2.46 -5.17 1.88
C PHE A 56 3.96 -5.47 2.00
N THR A 57 4.34 -6.75 2.09
CA THR A 57 5.75 -7.15 2.12
C THR A 57 6.50 -6.65 0.88
N ARG A 58 5.94 -6.86 -0.32
CA ARG A 58 6.53 -6.40 -1.58
C ARG A 58 6.60 -4.88 -1.71
N LEU A 59 5.61 -4.16 -1.16
CA LEU A 59 5.56 -2.71 -1.16
C LEU A 59 6.76 -2.10 -0.41
N TYR A 60 7.13 -2.68 0.73
CA TYR A 60 8.22 -2.18 1.59
C TYR A 60 9.56 -2.86 1.36
N GLN A 61 9.61 -3.96 0.63
CA GLN A 61 10.86 -4.62 0.25
C GLN A 61 11.78 -3.61 -0.44
N GLU A 62 13.01 -3.45 0.07
CA GLU A 62 14.04 -2.52 -0.45
C GLU A 62 13.65 -1.02 -0.38
N ILE A 63 12.65 -0.67 0.42
CA ILE A 63 12.35 0.73 0.75
C ILE A 63 13.13 1.12 2.00
N LEU A 64 13.95 2.16 1.87
CA LEU A 64 14.73 2.70 2.96
C LEU A 64 13.87 3.60 3.86
N PRO A 65 14.22 3.77 5.14
CA PRO A 65 13.58 4.75 6.01
C PRO A 65 14.06 6.19 5.69
N SER A 66 13.88 6.64 4.45
CA SER A 66 14.46 7.88 3.90
C SER A 66 13.51 8.57 2.93
N LEU A 67 13.60 9.90 2.84
CA LEU A 67 12.86 10.72 1.88
C LEU A 67 13.69 11.14 0.66
N GLU A 68 14.83 10.48 0.41
CA GLU A 68 15.65 10.69 -0.78
C GLU A 68 14.85 10.48 -2.08
N ALA A 69 15.23 11.19 -3.14
CA ALA A 69 14.55 11.11 -4.44
C ALA A 69 14.50 9.67 -4.98
N SER A 70 15.62 8.94 -4.92
CA SER A 70 15.72 7.55 -5.36
C SER A 70 14.78 6.60 -4.59
N ASN A 71 14.62 6.80 -3.28
CA ASN A 71 13.74 5.99 -2.45
C ASN A 71 12.25 6.31 -2.71
N ARG A 72 11.94 7.60 -2.91
CA ARG A 72 10.58 8.06 -3.29
C ARG A 72 10.14 7.53 -4.65
N ASP A 73 11.03 7.53 -5.64
CA ASP A 73 10.72 7.01 -6.98
C ASP A 73 10.48 5.51 -6.93
N ARG A 74 11.31 4.78 -6.17
CA ARG A 74 11.14 3.34 -5.94
C ARG A 74 9.83 3.01 -5.24
N PHE A 75 9.50 3.76 -4.19
CA PHE A 75 8.23 3.62 -3.49
C PHE A 75 7.05 3.85 -4.44
N THR A 76 7.11 4.89 -5.27
CA THR A 76 6.06 5.20 -6.26
C THR A 76 5.82 4.05 -7.24
N GLN A 77 6.90 3.43 -7.75
CA GLN A 77 6.81 2.28 -8.65
C GLN A 77 6.18 1.07 -7.95
N LYS A 78 6.65 0.73 -6.74
CA LYS A 78 6.11 -0.38 -5.94
C LYS A 78 4.65 -0.16 -5.54
N LEU A 79 4.28 1.08 -5.26
CA LEU A 79 2.91 1.46 -4.92
C LEU A 79 1.93 1.24 -6.08
N GLY A 80 2.38 1.42 -7.32
CA GLY A 80 1.58 1.07 -8.50
C GLY A 80 1.35 -0.43 -8.64
N GLN A 81 2.38 -1.23 -8.42
CA GLN A 81 2.25 -2.70 -8.42
C GLN A 81 1.32 -3.16 -7.29
N PHE A 82 1.54 -2.65 -6.08
CA PHE A 82 0.70 -2.91 -4.90
C PHE A 82 -0.78 -2.63 -5.18
N ARG A 83 -1.10 -1.48 -5.77
CA ARG A 83 -2.48 -1.12 -6.14
C ARG A 83 -3.09 -2.12 -7.12
N ASN A 84 -2.35 -2.47 -8.19
CA ASN A 84 -2.83 -3.43 -9.19
C ASN A 84 -3.05 -4.82 -8.60
N THR A 85 -2.13 -5.25 -7.72
CA THR A 85 -2.23 -6.51 -6.99
C THR A 85 -3.47 -6.52 -6.09
N LEU A 86 -3.67 -5.51 -5.25
CA LEU A 86 -4.85 -5.45 -4.40
C LEU A 86 -6.16 -5.42 -5.21
N ARG A 87 -6.22 -4.63 -6.29
CA ARG A 87 -7.41 -4.55 -7.14
C ARG A 87 -7.74 -5.85 -7.90
N SER A 88 -6.79 -6.78 -8.04
CA SER A 88 -7.05 -8.03 -8.77
C SER A 88 -7.81 -9.06 -7.93
N PHE A 89 -7.77 -8.96 -6.59
CA PHE A 89 -8.40 -9.93 -5.70
C PHE A 89 -9.30 -9.31 -4.61
N LEU A 90 -9.17 -8.02 -4.31
CA LEU A 90 -10.15 -7.31 -3.49
C LEU A 90 -11.43 -7.17 -4.33
N THR A 91 -12.49 -7.88 -3.94
CA THR A 91 -13.82 -7.65 -4.51
C THR A 91 -14.23 -6.23 -4.19
N ILE A 92 -14.32 -5.38 -5.22
CA ILE A 92 -14.87 -4.03 -5.09
C ILE A 92 -16.40 -4.22 -5.07
N SER A 93 -16.95 -4.39 -3.87
CA SER A 93 -18.40 -4.39 -3.63
C SER A 93 -18.95 -2.97 -3.60
#